data_AF-A0A2A4IRR4-F1
#
_entry.id   AF-A0A2A4IRR4-F1
#
_cell.length_a   1.000
_cell.length_b   1.000
_cell.length_c   1.000
_cell.angle_alpha   90.00
_cell.angle_beta   90.00
_cell.angle_gamma   90.00
#
_symmetry.space_group_name_H-M   'P 1'
#
loop_
_entity.id
_entity.type
_entity.pdbx_description
1 polymer ?
#
loop_
_entity_poly.entity_id
_entity_poly.type
_entity_poly.pdbx_seq_one_letter_code
_entity_poly.pdbx_strand_id
1 'polypeptide(L)'
;MLVWYCGSKKALVVTCARSVIPGHGTRNVLSNKVTTDPYQDGAEPSGNSVSCHNLQRLAAYADKSAAPEGGERERELAVKLLKAFSKRLTDAPTSLPEMMSALMFFNDSPTQVLIAGGCSDPRTLELVRVTHVIILLALTSYLGLLRAFLLLSRIRSVGDVPTAYVCRRYACSLPVTDVKQLENLLDEPPAAPSTNNK
;
A
#
# COMPACT_ATOMS: atom_id res chain seq x y z
N MET A 1 -3.44 0.20 -5.82
CA MET A 1 -2.85 -1.15 -5.84
C MET A 1 -3.71 -1.99 -4.92
N LEU A 2 -4.21 -3.16 -5.30
CA LEU A 2 -4.97 -4.03 -4.40
C LEU A 2 -4.22 -5.36 -4.46
N VAL A 3 -3.54 -5.72 -3.37
CA VAL A 3 -2.91 -7.03 -3.29
C VAL A 3 -3.98 -7.99 -2.80
N TRP A 4 -4.25 -9.09 -3.51
CA TRP A 4 -5.20 -10.10 -3.05
C TRP A 4 -4.54 -11.46 -3.15
N TYR A 5 -4.30 -12.10 -2.00
CA TYR A 5 -3.73 -13.44 -1.94
C TYR A 5 -4.85 -14.43 -1.65
N CYS A 6 -5.09 -15.36 -2.59
CA CYS A 6 -5.98 -16.50 -2.37
C CYS A 6 -5.25 -17.81 -2.71
N GLY A 7 -5.46 -18.82 -1.87
CA GLY A 7 -4.78 -20.11 -1.89
C GLY A 7 -4.71 -20.86 -3.23
N SER A 8 -3.63 -21.63 -3.38
CA SER A 8 -3.30 -22.59 -4.45
C SER A 8 -2.93 -22.09 -5.84
N LYS A 9 -3.10 -20.80 -6.16
CA LYS A 9 -2.50 -20.21 -7.37
C LYS A 9 -1.74 -18.95 -6.97
N LYS A 10 -0.42 -18.95 -7.20
CA LYS A 10 0.42 -17.75 -7.09
C LYS A 10 -0.18 -16.68 -7.98
N ALA A 11 -0.90 -15.74 -7.40
CA ALA A 11 -1.39 -14.56 -8.09
C ALA A 11 -0.99 -13.35 -7.24
N LEU A 12 0.24 -12.89 -7.47
CA LEU A 12 0.61 -11.51 -7.20
C LEU A 12 -0.16 -10.67 -8.23
N VAL A 13 -1.40 -10.29 -7.92
CA VAL A 13 -2.17 -9.39 -8.77
C VAL A 13 -1.67 -7.97 -8.48
N VAL A 14 -0.61 -7.58 -9.18
CA VAL A 14 -0.33 -6.16 -9.46
C VAL A 14 -1.29 -5.74 -10.57
N THR A 15 -2.52 -5.35 -10.24
CA THR A 15 -3.36 -4.64 -11.21
C THR A 15 -2.87 -3.20 -11.31
N CYS A 16 -1.86 -3.01 -12.17
CA CYS A 16 -1.74 -1.80 -12.97
C CYS A 16 -2.86 -1.90 -14.03
N ALA A 17 -3.79 -0.95 -14.03
CA ALA A 17 -4.83 -0.88 -15.07
C ALA A 17 -4.14 -0.71 -16.43
N ARG A 18 -4.34 -1.70 -17.28
CA ARG A 18 -3.77 -1.82 -18.62
C ARG A 18 -4.76 -1.20 -19.60
N SER A 19 -4.48 -0.03 -20.14
CA SER A 19 -5.07 0.40 -21.41
C SER A 19 -4.33 -0.29 -22.55
N VAL A 20 -4.86 -1.43 -23.02
CA VAL A 20 -4.42 -2.08 -24.26
C VAL A 20 -5.19 -1.44 -25.41
N ILE A 21 -4.52 -0.60 -26.19
CA ILE A 21 -4.96 -0.21 -27.54
C ILE A 21 -4.41 -1.29 -28.49
N PRO A 22 -5.24 -1.98 -29.30
CA PRO A 22 -4.75 -2.97 -30.24
C PRO A 22 -4.31 -2.28 -31.55
N GLY A 23 -3.08 -2.54 -32.01
CA GLY A 23 -2.70 -2.23 -33.39
C GLY A 23 -1.21 -1.97 -33.65
N HIS A 24 -0.59 -2.93 -34.34
CA HIS A 24 0.58 -2.81 -35.23
C HIS A 24 1.98 -2.43 -34.68
N GLY A 25 2.92 -3.36 -34.91
CA GLY A 25 4.31 -3.06 -35.23
C GLY A 25 5.30 -3.26 -34.09
N THR A 26 5.99 -4.40 -34.10
CA THR A 26 7.22 -4.62 -33.33
C THR A 26 8.30 -3.64 -33.76
N ARG A 27 8.40 -2.49 -33.09
CA ARG A 27 9.63 -1.70 -33.04
C ARG A 27 10.20 -1.79 -31.63
N ASN A 28 11.49 -2.11 -31.57
CA ASN A 28 12.30 -2.10 -30.36
C ASN A 28 12.13 -0.77 -29.61
N VAL A 29 11.45 -0.80 -28.46
CA VAL A 29 11.27 0.35 -27.56
C VAL A 29 12.57 0.70 -26.82
N LEU A 30 13.61 -0.15 -26.94
CA LEU A 30 14.88 -0.01 -26.23
C LEU A 30 15.94 0.86 -26.94
N SER A 31 15.57 1.67 -27.95
CA SER A 31 16.52 2.61 -28.59
C SER A 31 16.39 4.06 -28.15
N ASN A 32 15.44 4.41 -27.27
CA ASN A 32 15.44 5.73 -26.63
C ASN A 32 15.95 5.57 -25.20
N LYS A 33 17.24 5.80 -25.02
CA LYS A 33 17.83 5.99 -23.69
C LYS A 33 17.26 7.30 -23.13
N VAL A 34 16.08 7.24 -22.51
CA VAL A 34 15.61 8.35 -21.67
C VAL A 34 16.57 8.38 -20.48
N THR A 35 17.56 9.26 -20.53
CA THR A 35 18.35 9.62 -19.37
C THR A 35 17.44 10.41 -18.45
N THR A 36 16.68 9.73 -17.60
CA THR A 36 15.85 10.40 -16.60
C THR A 36 16.76 11.14 -15.63
N ASP A 37 16.55 12.44 -15.48
CA ASP A 37 17.25 13.23 -14.46
C ASP A 37 16.85 12.65 -13.09
N PRO A 38 17.80 12.14 -12.28
CA PRO A 38 17.47 11.59 -10.97
C PRO A 38 16.85 12.63 -10.02
N TYR A 39 16.94 13.93 -10.36
CA TYR A 39 16.43 15.05 -9.57
C TYR A 39 15.15 15.68 -10.13
N GLN A 40 14.57 15.14 -11.21
CA GLN A 40 13.35 15.69 -11.80
C GLN A 40 12.43 14.60 -12.34
N ASP A 41 11.14 14.73 -12.09
CA ASP A 41 10.12 13.90 -12.72
C ASP A 41 9.72 14.55 -14.05
N GLY A 42 9.89 13.79 -15.14
CA GLY A 42 9.52 14.20 -16.49
C GLY A 42 8.26 13.48 -16.96
N ALA A 43 8.21 13.13 -18.26
CA ALA A 43 7.21 12.20 -18.76
C ALA A 43 7.33 10.81 -18.10
N GLU A 44 8.53 10.46 -17.66
CA GLU A 44 8.80 9.32 -16.80
C GLU A 44 9.18 9.84 -15.41
N PRO A 45 8.64 9.26 -14.32
CA PRO A 45 9.04 9.63 -12.98
C PRO A 45 10.50 9.23 -12.72
N SER A 46 11.19 10.02 -11.91
CA SER A 46 12.56 9.69 -11.52
C SER A 46 12.60 8.44 -10.66
N GLY A 47 13.71 7.70 -10.73
CA GLY A 47 13.92 6.51 -9.89
C GLY A 47 13.85 6.84 -8.40
N ASN A 48 14.21 8.06 -7.98
CA ASN A 48 14.16 8.49 -6.59
C ASN A 48 12.72 8.69 -6.11
N SER A 49 11.86 9.34 -6.91
CA SER A 49 10.43 9.53 -6.61
C SER A 49 9.71 8.19 -6.47
N VAL A 50 9.91 7.29 -7.45
CA VAL A 50 9.33 5.94 -7.42
C VAL A 50 9.86 5.13 -6.23
N SER A 51 11.16 5.22 -5.95
CA SER A 51 11.77 4.52 -4.81
C SER A 51 11.23 5.02 -3.48
N CYS A 52 11.02 6.33 -3.33
CA CYS A 52 10.42 6.90 -2.13
C CYS A 52 9.04 6.29 -1.87
N HIS A 53 8.19 6.20 -2.89
CA HIS A 53 6.86 5.62 -2.75
C HIS A 53 6.91 4.12 -2.42
N ASN A 54 7.82 3.38 -3.06
CA ASN A 54 7.99 1.94 -2.83
C ASN A 54 8.51 1.64 -1.43
N LEU A 55 9.48 2.39 -0.92
CA LEU A 55 10.00 2.25 0.44
C LEU A 55 8.89 2.43 1.47
N GLN A 56 8.01 3.43 1.30
CA GLN A 56 6.89 3.64 2.21
C GLN A 56 5.86 2.50 2.15
N ARG A 57 5.59 1.93 0.97
CA ARG A 57 4.71 0.76 0.82
C ARG A 57 5.32 -0.48 1.48
N LEU A 58 6.61 -0.72 1.28
CA LEU A 58 7.33 -1.83 1.94
C LEU A 58 7.30 -1.67 3.46
N ALA A 59 7.57 -0.47 3.98
CA ALA A 59 7.48 -0.20 5.41
C ALA A 59 6.08 -0.46 5.97
N ALA A 60 5.02 -0.17 5.20
CA ALA A 60 3.63 -0.43 5.58
C ALA A 60 3.29 -1.94 5.60
N TYR A 61 3.90 -2.73 4.71
CA TYR A 61 3.84 -4.20 4.71
C TYR A 61 4.84 -4.86 5.65
N ALA A 62 5.64 -4.09 6.39
CA ALA A 62 6.55 -4.55 7.42
C ALA A 62 6.00 -4.06 8.79
N ASP A 63 6.47 -4.56 9.94
CA ASP A 63 6.04 -4.03 11.24
C ASP A 63 6.89 -2.81 11.63
N LYS A 64 6.62 -2.15 12.77
CA LYS A 64 7.46 -1.03 13.24
C LYS A 64 8.74 -1.48 13.94
N SER A 65 9.08 -2.77 13.93
CA SER A 65 10.25 -3.23 14.67
C SER A 65 11.53 -2.80 13.95
N ALA A 66 12.61 -2.66 14.73
CA ALA A 66 13.96 -2.49 14.21
C ALA A 66 14.61 -3.82 13.81
N ALA A 67 13.86 -4.93 13.85
CA ALA A 67 14.36 -6.21 13.40
C ALA A 67 14.64 -6.17 11.88
N PRO A 68 15.51 -7.04 11.35
CA PRO A 68 15.79 -7.09 9.91
C PRO A 68 14.54 -7.29 9.05
N GLU A 69 13.52 -7.97 9.58
CA GLU A 69 12.21 -8.18 8.99
C GLU A 69 11.21 -7.02 9.20
N GLY A 70 11.56 -6.04 10.03
CA GLY A 70 10.76 -4.84 10.30
C GLY A 70 10.99 -3.72 9.29
N GLY A 71 10.04 -2.79 9.20
CA GLY A 71 9.97 -1.74 8.17
C GLY A 71 10.67 -0.44 8.52
N GLU A 72 11.42 -0.41 9.63
CA GLU A 72 12.04 0.83 10.10
C GLU A 72 13.09 1.35 9.12
N ARG A 73 13.90 0.45 8.54
CA ARG A 73 14.94 0.81 7.59
C ARG A 73 14.35 1.48 6.34
N GLU A 74 13.29 0.92 5.77
CA GLU A 74 12.63 1.46 4.60
C GLU A 74 12.01 2.82 4.91
N ARG A 75 11.44 2.99 6.11
CA ARG A 75 10.90 4.28 6.56
C ARG A 75 12.00 5.34 6.67
N GLU A 76 13.14 5.01 7.27
CA GLU A 76 14.28 5.93 7.36
C GLU A 76 14.78 6.33 5.98
N LEU A 77 14.89 5.38 5.05
CA LEU A 77 15.32 5.66 3.68
C LEU A 77 14.32 6.56 2.95
N ALA A 78 13.02 6.34 3.12
CA ALA A 78 11.99 7.21 2.57
C ALA A 78 12.09 8.64 3.12
N VAL A 79 12.28 8.79 4.44
CA VAL A 79 12.48 10.10 5.08
C VAL A 79 13.74 10.80 4.56
N LYS A 80 14.84 10.06 4.38
CA LYS A 80 16.10 10.59 3.83
C LYS A 80 15.90 11.11 2.41
N LEU A 81 15.16 10.39 1.56
CA LEU A 81 14.82 10.83 0.20
C LEU A 81 13.95 12.10 0.22
N LEU A 82 12.88 12.14 1.01
CA LEU A 82 12.02 13.32 1.13
C LEU A 82 12.81 14.55 1.60
N LYS A 83 13.71 14.37 2.58
CA LYS A 83 14.61 15.45 3.05
C LYS A 83 15.57 15.92 1.97
N ALA A 84 16.17 15.01 1.21
CA ALA A 84 17.08 15.36 0.12
C ALA A 84 16.40 16.19 -0.98
N PHE A 85 15.10 15.98 -1.19
CA PHE A 85 14.30 16.69 -2.20
C PHE A 85 13.50 17.88 -1.65
N SER A 86 13.54 18.13 -0.34
CA SER A 86 12.73 19.15 0.36
C SER A 86 12.83 20.54 -0.26
N LYS A 87 14.04 21.00 -0.59
CA LYS A 87 14.27 22.29 -1.24
C LYS A 87 13.57 22.36 -2.60
N ARG A 88 13.71 21.34 -3.43
CA ARG A 88 13.10 21.33 -4.78
C ARG A 88 11.59 21.15 -4.74
N LEU A 89 11.07 20.37 -3.79
CA LEU A 89 9.62 20.28 -3.53
C LEU A 89 9.03 21.64 -3.14
N THR A 90 9.81 22.49 -2.46
CA THR A 90 9.40 23.85 -2.08
C THR A 90 9.53 24.82 -3.25
N ASP A 91 10.67 24.79 -3.95
CA ASP A 91 11.02 25.77 -4.98
C ASP A 91 10.33 25.49 -6.33
N ALA A 92 10.06 24.21 -6.64
CA ALA A 92 9.55 23.76 -7.93
C ALA A 92 8.73 22.44 -7.85
N PRO A 93 7.60 22.41 -7.12
CA PRO A 93 6.79 21.19 -6.94
C PRO A 93 6.29 20.58 -8.25
N THR A 94 6.03 21.39 -9.27
CA THR A 94 5.56 20.95 -10.59
C THR A 94 6.61 20.15 -11.37
N SER A 95 7.88 20.21 -10.96
CA SER A 95 8.96 19.41 -11.54
C SER A 95 9.13 18.05 -10.85
N LEU A 96 8.36 17.78 -9.80
CA LEU A 96 8.44 16.59 -8.97
C LEU A 96 7.05 16.00 -8.62
N PRO A 97 6.11 15.85 -9.57
CA PRO A 97 4.77 15.32 -9.27
C PRO A 97 4.77 13.96 -8.56
N GLU A 98 5.68 13.03 -8.90
CA GLU A 98 5.72 11.70 -8.25
C GLU A 98 6.34 11.80 -6.85
N MET A 99 7.39 12.60 -6.64
CA MET A 99 7.92 12.83 -5.29
C MET A 99 6.89 13.57 -4.41
N MET A 100 6.12 14.49 -4.98
CA MET A 100 5.05 15.19 -4.27
C MET A 100 3.94 14.21 -3.87
N SER A 101 3.55 13.30 -4.76
CA SER A 101 2.65 12.18 -4.45
C SER A 101 3.22 11.32 -3.31
N ALA A 102 4.52 11.02 -3.33
CA ALA A 102 5.18 10.27 -2.25
C ALA A 102 5.21 11.05 -0.92
N LEU A 103 5.35 12.38 -0.93
CA LEU A 103 5.24 13.23 0.26
C LEU A 103 3.81 13.25 0.80
N MET A 104 2.81 13.34 -0.08
CA MET A 104 1.40 13.23 0.32
C MET A 104 1.13 11.86 0.96
N PHE A 105 1.64 10.79 0.38
CA PHE A 105 1.56 9.43 0.94
C PHE A 105 2.33 9.27 2.26
N PHE A 106 3.37 10.08 2.50
CA PHE A 106 4.06 10.08 3.78
C PHE A 106 3.23 10.74 4.89
N ASN A 107 2.52 11.81 4.54
CA ASN A 107 1.67 12.53 5.47
C ASN A 107 0.33 11.83 5.70
N ASP A 108 -0.22 11.22 4.65
CA ASP A 108 -1.43 10.42 4.71
C ASP A 108 -1.09 8.99 5.17
N SER A 109 -1.60 8.55 6.31
CA SER A 109 -1.28 7.20 6.77
C SER A 109 -1.96 6.17 5.87
N PRO A 110 -1.23 5.26 5.20
CA PRO A 110 -1.86 4.29 4.31
C PRO A 110 -2.85 3.44 5.09
N THR A 111 -4.11 3.48 4.67
CA THR A 111 -5.13 2.61 5.22
C THR A 111 -4.94 1.22 4.62
N GLN A 112 -4.91 0.21 5.48
CA GLN A 112 -4.83 -1.20 5.09
C GLN A 112 -6.12 -1.88 5.51
N VAL A 113 -6.68 -2.74 4.66
CA VAL A 113 -7.86 -3.53 5.02
C VAL A 113 -7.49 -5.00 5.01
N LEU A 114 -7.70 -5.65 6.14
CA LEU A 114 -7.36 -7.06 6.32
C LEU A 114 -8.66 -7.83 6.48
N ILE A 115 -8.89 -8.82 5.63
CA ILE A 115 -10.15 -9.58 5.62
C ILE A 115 -9.84 -11.05 5.93
N ALA A 116 -10.37 -11.56 7.04
CA ALA A 116 -10.34 -12.97 7.37
C ALA A 116 -11.65 -13.62 6.93
N GLY A 117 -11.58 -14.53 5.96
CA GLY A 117 -12.76 -15.23 5.42
C GLY A 117 -12.40 -16.09 4.21
N GLY A 118 -13.26 -17.05 3.86
CA GLY A 118 -13.09 -17.90 2.69
C GLY A 118 -13.11 -17.09 1.40
N CYS A 119 -12.18 -17.32 0.47
CA CYS A 119 -12.14 -16.55 -0.80
C CYS A 119 -13.37 -16.77 -1.67
N SER A 120 -14.00 -17.94 -1.57
CA SER A 120 -15.21 -18.30 -2.32
C SER A 120 -16.49 -18.03 -1.53
N ASP A 121 -16.38 -17.54 -0.30
CA ASP A 121 -17.55 -17.15 0.49
C ASP A 121 -18.12 -15.85 -0.08
N PRO A 122 -19.38 -15.84 -0.54
CA PRO A 122 -20.03 -14.62 -1.06
C PRO A 122 -19.95 -13.44 -0.09
N ARG A 123 -20.02 -13.70 1.22
CA ARG A 123 -19.95 -12.66 2.27
C ARG A 123 -18.56 -12.01 2.33
N THR A 124 -17.49 -12.80 2.12
CA THR A 124 -16.13 -12.25 1.99
C THR A 124 -16.02 -11.38 0.75
N LEU A 125 -16.60 -11.81 -0.37
CA LEU A 125 -16.57 -11.06 -1.63
C LEU A 125 -17.33 -9.73 -1.52
N GLU A 126 -18.40 -9.67 -0.74
CA GLU A 126 -19.12 -8.41 -0.44
C GLU A 126 -18.22 -7.41 0.30
N LEU A 127 -17.48 -7.85 1.32
CA LEU A 127 -16.52 -7.00 2.02
C LEU A 127 -15.39 -6.54 1.08
N VAL A 128 -14.89 -7.42 0.21
CA VAL A 128 -13.84 -7.07 -0.76
C VAL A 128 -14.34 -6.02 -1.77
N ARG A 129 -15.60 -6.08 -2.19
CA ARG A 129 -16.17 -5.16 -3.18
C ARG A 129 -16.20 -3.71 -2.71
N VAL A 130 -16.42 -3.46 -1.42
CA VAL A 130 -16.45 -2.10 -0.87
C VAL A 130 -15.06 -1.56 -0.53
N THR A 131 -14.04 -2.41 -0.50
CA THR A 131 -12.67 -1.99 -0.27
C THR A 131 -12.01 -1.45 -1.54
N HIS A 132 -11.89 -0.12 -1.61
CA HIS A 132 -11.15 0.58 -2.67
C HIS A 132 -9.68 0.86 -2.31
N VAL A 133 -9.19 0.22 -1.24
CA VAL A 133 -8.00 0.64 -0.51
C VAL A 133 -6.73 -0.08 -0.97
N ILE A 134 -5.59 0.57 -0.78
CA ILE A 134 -4.28 0.29 -1.41
C ILE A 134 -3.67 -1.08 -1.00
N ILE A 135 -4.16 -1.71 0.07
CA ILE A 135 -3.63 -2.98 0.58
C ILE A 135 -4.79 -3.82 1.12
N LEU A 136 -5.06 -4.95 0.47
CA LEU A 136 -5.99 -5.99 0.94
C LEU A 136 -5.18 -7.23 1.31
N LEU A 137 -5.63 -8.00 2.31
CA LEU A 137 -5.04 -9.30 2.59
C LEU A 137 -6.14 -10.26 3.04
N ALA A 138 -6.46 -11.21 2.17
CA ALA A 138 -7.45 -12.25 2.44
C ALA A 138 -6.73 -13.50 2.98
N LEU A 139 -7.00 -13.88 4.22
CA LEU A 139 -6.35 -15.04 4.84
C LEU A 139 -7.26 -16.25 4.84
N THR A 140 -7.02 -17.15 3.89
CA THR A 140 -7.48 -18.54 3.98
C THR A 140 -6.26 -19.43 4.20
N SER A 141 -6.03 -19.85 5.44
CA SER A 141 -5.25 -21.05 5.78
C SER A 141 -3.72 -21.13 5.53
N TYR A 142 -3.05 -20.17 4.88
CA TYR A 142 -1.58 -20.23 4.70
C TYR A 142 -0.79 -19.58 5.83
N LEU A 143 -0.86 -20.18 7.03
CA LEU A 143 -0.08 -19.78 8.21
C LEU A 143 1.45 -19.88 8.01
N GLY A 144 1.93 -20.57 6.97
CA GLY A 144 3.37 -20.83 6.75
C GLY A 144 4.18 -19.66 6.21
N LEU A 145 3.64 -18.89 5.26
CA LEU A 145 4.36 -17.75 4.63
C LEU A 145 4.15 -16.43 5.40
N LEU A 146 3.13 -16.39 6.25
CA LEU A 146 2.58 -15.17 6.85
C LEU A 146 3.04 -14.93 8.30
N ARG A 147 3.85 -15.85 8.86
CA ARG A 147 4.52 -15.71 10.16
C ARG A 147 5.53 -14.56 10.21
N ALA A 148 6.01 -14.11 9.06
CA ALA A 148 6.89 -12.94 8.96
C ALA A 148 6.15 -11.63 9.26
N PHE A 149 4.81 -11.64 9.34
CA PHE A 149 4.02 -10.42 9.53
C PHE A 149 3.28 -10.41 10.88
N LEU A 150 3.84 -9.69 11.85
CA LEU A 150 3.29 -9.54 13.20
C LEU A 150 1.83 -9.01 13.19
N LEU A 151 1.48 -8.17 12.21
CA LEU A 151 0.12 -7.68 12.01
C LEU A 151 -0.89 -8.81 11.71
N LEU A 152 -0.46 -9.91 11.07
CA LEU A 152 -1.33 -11.02 10.69
C LEU A 152 -1.65 -11.99 11.82
N SER A 153 -0.81 -12.03 12.86
CA SER A 153 -1.00 -12.92 14.00
C SER A 153 -2.30 -12.64 14.78
N ARG A 154 -2.86 -11.43 14.63
CA ARG A 154 -4.04 -10.94 15.35
C ARG A 154 -5.33 -10.97 14.54
N ILE A 155 -5.28 -11.42 13.28
CA ILE A 155 -6.40 -11.34 12.34
C ILE A 155 -7.09 -12.68 12.26
N ARG A 156 -8.36 -12.73 12.64
CA ARG A 156 -9.16 -13.96 12.66
C ARG A 156 -10.60 -13.63 12.30
N SER A 157 -11.33 -14.60 11.77
CA SER A 157 -12.78 -14.48 11.70
C SER A 157 -13.38 -14.44 13.11
N VAL A 158 -14.42 -13.64 13.31
CA VAL A 158 -15.24 -13.72 14.52
C VAL A 158 -16.19 -14.91 14.34
N GLY A 159 -15.79 -16.05 14.90
CA GLY A 159 -16.49 -17.32 14.65
C GLY A 159 -16.35 -17.75 13.18
N ASP A 160 -17.48 -18.03 12.54
CA ASP A 160 -17.58 -18.46 11.13
C ASP A 160 -18.06 -17.35 10.17
N VAL A 161 -17.89 -16.09 10.60
CA VAL A 161 -18.30 -14.91 9.83
C VAL A 161 -17.06 -14.20 9.27
N PRO A 162 -17.01 -13.92 7.95
CA PRO A 162 -15.95 -13.11 7.37
C PRO A 162 -15.83 -11.76 8.08
N THR A 163 -14.60 -11.38 8.40
CA THR A 163 -14.32 -10.24 9.26
C THR A 163 -13.26 -9.35 8.63
N ALA A 164 -13.55 -8.06 8.51
CA ALA A 164 -12.65 -7.03 8.07
C ALA A 164 -12.06 -6.25 9.25
N TYR A 165 -10.83 -5.77 9.07
CA TYR A 165 -10.11 -4.89 9.98
C TYR A 165 -9.52 -3.73 9.18
N VAL A 166 -9.76 -2.50 9.62
CA VAL A 166 -9.18 -1.31 9.01
C VAL A 166 -7.99 -0.87 9.85
N CYS A 167 -6.79 -0.97 9.28
CA CYS A 167 -5.55 -0.66 9.97
C CYS A 167 -4.93 0.64 9.46
N ARG A 168 -4.60 1.53 10.39
CA ARG A 168 -3.95 2.82 10.17
C ARG A 168 -2.81 2.95 11.15
N ARG A 169 -1.63 3.37 10.70
CA ARG A 169 -0.44 3.54 11.55
C ARG A 169 -0.14 2.34 12.46
N TYR A 170 -0.32 1.12 11.92
CA TYR A 170 -0.04 -0.15 12.60
C TYR A 170 -0.96 -0.47 13.79
N ALA A 171 -2.08 0.26 13.91
CA ALA A 171 -3.19 -0.05 14.79
C ALA A 171 -4.40 -0.43 13.92
N CYS A 172 -5.12 -1.46 14.32
CA CYS A 172 -6.32 -1.92 13.61
C CYS A 172 -7.57 -1.58 14.40
N SER A 173 -8.67 -1.34 13.69
CA SER A 173 -10.01 -1.19 14.25
C SER A 173 -10.47 -2.46 14.96
N LEU A 174 -11.60 -2.35 15.66
CA LEU A 174 -12.38 -3.53 16.04
C LEU A 174 -12.81 -4.33 14.80
N PRO A 175 -13.02 -5.66 14.95
CA PRO A 175 -13.49 -6.52 13.87
C PRO A 175 -14.86 -6.04 13.35
N VAL A 176 -15.00 -5.96 12.03
CA VAL A 176 -16.24 -5.58 11.36
C VAL A 176 -16.70 -6.69 10.43
N THR A 177 -17.96 -7.06 10.52
CA THR A 177 -18.56 -8.11 9.70
C THR A 177 -19.61 -7.58 8.72
N ASP A 178 -20.07 -6.34 8.91
CA ASP A 178 -21.08 -5.70 8.07
C ASP A 178 -20.45 -4.73 7.05
N VAL A 179 -21.00 -4.73 5.84
CA VAL A 179 -20.50 -3.94 4.71
C VAL A 179 -20.66 -2.43 4.98
N LYS A 180 -21.79 -1.98 5.51
CA LYS A 180 -22.04 -0.55 5.76
C LYS A 180 -21.14 -0.03 6.88
N GLN A 181 -20.91 -0.85 7.91
CA GLN A 181 -19.96 -0.51 8.95
C GLN A 181 -18.53 -0.36 8.39
N LEU A 182 -18.14 -1.23 7.45
CA LEU A 182 -16.84 -1.13 6.78
C LEU A 182 -16.74 0.16 5.94
N GLU A 183 -17.76 0.48 5.13
CA GLU A 183 -17.81 1.73 4.35
C GLU A 183 -17.65 2.97 5.25
N ASN A 184 -18.42 3.06 6.33
CA ASN A 184 -18.33 4.18 7.28
C ASN A 184 -16.92 4.33 7.87
N LEU A 185 -16.24 3.22 8.18
CA LEU A 185 -14.86 3.26 8.69
C LEU A 185 -13.85 3.70 7.64
N LEU A 186 -14.09 3.39 6.36
CA LEU A 186 -13.22 3.78 5.26
C LEU A 186 -13.37 5.27 4.92
N ASP A 187 -14.58 5.82 5.06
CA ASP A 187 -14.86 7.24 4.83
C ASP A 187 -14.39 8.14 5.99
N GLU A 188 -14.18 7.58 7.18
CA GLU A 188 -13.68 8.34 8.32
C GLU A 188 -12.23 8.82 8.07
N PRO A 189 -11.95 10.13 8.15
CA PRO A 189 -10.60 10.63 7.97
C PRO A 189 -9.67 10.08 9.05
N PRO A 190 -8.39 9.77 8.73
CA PRO A 190 -7.46 9.25 9.71
C PRO A 190 -7.32 10.23 10.88
N ALA A 191 -7.50 9.75 12.11
CA ALA A 191 -7.37 10.56 13.31
C ALA A 191 -6.04 11.34 13.30
N ALA A 192 -6.12 12.64 13.58
CA ALA A 192 -4.97 13.53 13.64
C ALA A 192 -3.89 12.94 14.58
N PRO A 193 -2.60 13.05 14.24
CA PRO A 193 -1.55 12.58 15.15
C PRO A 193 -1.68 13.34 16.47
N SER A 194 -1.82 12.60 17.57
CA SER A 194 -1.76 13.17 18.92
C SER A 194 -0.38 13.83 19.07
N THR A 195 -0.33 15.15 19.06
CA THR A 195 0.87 15.92 19.40
C THR A 195 1.17 15.74 20.87
N ASN A 196 1.82 14.64 21.22
CA ASN A 196 2.53 14.55 22.50
C ASN A 196 3.83 15.35 22.33
N ASN A 197 3.74 16.65 22.59
CA ASN A 197 4.91 17.48 22.84
C ASN A 197 5.60 16.92 24.09
N LYS A 198 6.74 16.27 23.91
CA LYS A 198 7.71 16.04 24.97
C LYS A 198 9.11 16.29 24.44
#